data_AF-A0A537BIN5-F1
#
_entry.id   AF-A0A537BIN5-F1
#
_cell.length_a   1.000
_cell.length_b   1.000
_cell.length_c   1.000
_cell.angle_alpha   90.00
_cell.angle_beta   90.00
_cell.angle_gamma   90.00
#
_symmetry.space_group_name_H-M   'P 1'
#
loop_
_entity.id
_entity.type
_entity.pdbx_description
1 polymer ?
#
loop_
_entity_poly.entity_id
_entity_poly.type
_entity_poly.pdbx_seq_one_letter_code
_entity_poly.pdbx_strand_id
1 'polypeptide(L)'
;MKSLWDDAEAARFGGPLGPRVYTSRLLGRDKSLVLHGGGNTSVKLRERNLFGEDEDVLYVKGSGWDLEPIEPAGFTPVALGHVRRLAGLRSLPDPQMVNELNTHMLRAGAPSPSVETILHAILPHPYVDHTHADAVLSVSNAPEGEKRIREIYGGRVVVIPYIMAGFDLAAHCARE
;
A
#
# COMPACT_ATOMS: atom_id res chain seq x y z
N MET A 1 -14.41 -1.69 -17.19
CA MET A 1 -12.97 -1.99 -17.04
C MET A 1 -12.75 -3.46 -17.35
N LYS A 2 -11.66 -3.81 -18.03
CA LYS A 2 -11.29 -5.20 -18.37
C LYS A 2 -10.17 -5.63 -17.44
N SER A 3 -10.29 -6.81 -16.81
CA SER A 3 -9.17 -7.39 -16.08
C SER A 3 -8.04 -7.73 -17.05
N LEU A 4 -6.82 -7.31 -16.70
CA LEU A 4 -5.60 -7.63 -17.46
C LEU A 4 -4.83 -8.83 -16.86
N TRP A 5 -5.42 -9.53 -15.90
CA TRP A 5 -4.82 -10.73 -15.31
C TRP A 5 -4.65 -11.83 -16.36
N ASP A 6 -3.50 -12.48 -16.34
CA ASP A 6 -3.11 -13.58 -17.20
C ASP A 6 -2.26 -14.58 -16.40
N ASP A 7 -2.74 -15.82 -16.27
CA ASP A 7 -2.08 -16.85 -15.46
C ASP A 7 -0.71 -17.26 -16.02
N ALA A 8 -0.54 -17.23 -17.34
CA ALA A 8 0.72 -17.59 -17.98
C ALA A 8 1.78 -16.50 -17.78
N GLU A 9 1.38 -15.22 -17.79
CA GLU A 9 2.25 -14.11 -17.43
C GLU A 9 2.59 -14.17 -15.93
N ALA A 10 1.58 -14.35 -15.06
CA ALA A 10 1.76 -14.44 -13.61
C ALA A 10 2.76 -15.53 -13.20
N ALA A 11 2.70 -16.71 -13.84
CA ALA A 11 3.60 -17.83 -13.58
C ALA A 11 5.08 -17.53 -13.85
N ARG A 12 5.39 -16.48 -14.62
CA ARG A 12 6.78 -16.04 -14.89
C ARG A 12 7.38 -15.22 -13.75
N PHE A 13 6.57 -14.75 -12.80
CA PHE A 13 7.03 -13.96 -11.66
C PHE A 13 7.23 -14.84 -10.43
N GLY A 14 8.42 -15.43 -10.33
CA GLY A 14 8.81 -16.30 -9.23
C GLY A 14 9.28 -15.56 -7.96
N GLY A 15 9.52 -16.34 -6.90
CA GLY A 15 10.01 -15.84 -5.62
C GLY A 15 8.95 -15.14 -4.76
N PRO A 16 9.30 -14.76 -3.51
CA PRO A 16 8.33 -14.23 -2.55
C PRO A 16 7.63 -12.94 -2.99
N LEU A 17 8.33 -12.08 -3.74
CA LEU A 17 7.80 -10.80 -4.24
C LEU A 17 7.29 -10.87 -5.67
N GLY A 18 7.51 -11.96 -6.40
CA GLY A 18 7.12 -12.08 -7.82
C GLY A 18 5.64 -11.77 -8.06
N PRO A 19 4.70 -12.44 -7.36
CA PRO A 19 3.27 -12.14 -7.52
C PRO A 19 2.91 -10.70 -7.20
N ARG A 20 3.63 -10.06 -6.25
CA ARG A 20 3.40 -8.66 -5.91
C ARG A 20 3.87 -7.74 -7.03
N VAL A 21 5.06 -7.98 -7.58
CA VAL A 21 5.57 -7.25 -8.75
C VAL A 21 4.57 -7.33 -9.90
N TYR A 22 4.14 -8.54 -10.26
CA TYR A 22 3.21 -8.76 -11.36
C TYR A 22 1.94 -7.90 -11.22
N THR A 23 1.28 -8.02 -10.07
CA THR A 23 0.02 -7.31 -9.80
C THR A 23 0.19 -5.80 -9.70
N SER A 24 1.31 -5.31 -9.17
CA SER A 24 1.63 -3.88 -9.20
C SER A 24 1.79 -3.37 -10.64
N ARG A 25 2.44 -4.15 -11.52
CA ARG A 25 2.58 -3.81 -12.94
C ARG A 25 1.23 -3.80 -13.66
N LEU A 26 0.32 -4.72 -13.34
CA LEU A 26 -1.04 -4.69 -13.88
C LEU A 26 -1.75 -3.36 -13.58
N LEU A 27 -1.64 -2.87 -12.34
CA LEU A 27 -2.21 -1.58 -11.94
C LEU A 27 -1.51 -0.41 -12.66
N GLY A 28 -0.17 -0.42 -12.73
CA GLY A 28 0.60 0.66 -13.35
C GLY A 28 0.42 0.80 -14.87
N ARG A 29 0.07 -0.30 -15.56
CA ARG A 29 -0.24 -0.32 -17.00
C ARG A 29 -1.54 0.40 -17.32
N ASP A 30 -2.50 0.48 -16.39
CA ASP A 30 -3.77 1.18 -16.57
C ASP A 30 -3.70 2.60 -15.97
N LYS A 31 -3.58 3.60 -16.85
CA LYS A 31 -3.48 5.01 -16.44
C LYS A 31 -4.75 5.57 -15.79
N SER A 32 -5.89 4.89 -15.93
CA SER A 32 -7.12 5.26 -15.21
C SER A 32 -7.11 4.80 -13.74
N LEU A 33 -6.19 3.90 -13.36
CA LEU A 33 -6.00 3.45 -11.99
C LEU A 33 -4.86 4.21 -11.31
N VAL A 34 -3.76 4.41 -12.02
CA VAL A 34 -2.54 5.01 -11.47
C VAL A 34 -1.90 5.98 -12.46
N LEU A 35 -1.86 7.25 -12.08
CA LEU A 35 -1.08 8.30 -12.75
C LEU A 35 0.37 8.29 -12.22
N HIS A 36 1.31 8.76 -13.05
CA HIS A 36 2.76 8.72 -12.81
C HIS A 36 3.16 9.03 -11.36
N GLY A 37 4.03 8.20 -10.76
CA GLY A 37 4.49 8.31 -9.38
C GLY A 37 3.46 8.01 -8.28
N GLY A 38 2.16 8.08 -8.60
CA GLY A 38 1.06 7.79 -7.68
C GLY A 38 0.82 6.29 -7.45
N GLY A 39 -0.11 5.98 -6.55
CA GLY A 39 -0.45 4.61 -6.18
C GLY A 39 0.66 3.88 -5.42
N ASN A 40 0.26 3.05 -4.48
CA ASN A 40 1.15 2.28 -3.61
C ASN A 40 0.64 0.85 -3.49
N THR A 41 1.54 -0.11 -3.44
CA THR A 41 1.19 -1.52 -3.24
C THR A 41 2.07 -2.12 -2.18
N SER A 42 1.56 -3.13 -1.47
CA SER A 42 2.35 -3.87 -0.51
C SER A 42 2.01 -5.35 -0.46
N VAL A 43 2.93 -6.12 0.11
CA VAL A 43 2.73 -7.51 0.53
C VAL A 43 3.33 -7.73 1.92
N LYS A 44 2.61 -8.45 2.78
CA LYS A 44 3.09 -8.91 4.09
C LYS A 44 3.62 -10.33 3.96
N LEU A 45 4.87 -10.55 4.37
CA LEU A 45 5.55 -11.83 4.33
C LEU A 45 6.14 -12.15 5.71
N ARG A 46 6.43 -13.43 5.96
CA ARG A 46 7.13 -13.89 7.17
C ARG A 46 8.53 -14.33 6.77
N GLU A 47 9.55 -13.81 7.45
CA GLU A 47 10.95 -14.06 7.14
C GLU A 47 11.71 -14.47 8.39
N ARG A 48 12.85 -15.17 8.22
CA ARG A 48 13.76 -15.46 9.32
C ARG A 48 14.84 -14.39 9.40
N ASN A 49 14.98 -13.76 10.56
CA ASN A 49 16.01 -12.77 10.80
C ASN A 49 17.39 -13.44 11.05
N LEU A 50 18.43 -12.63 11.23
CA LEU A 50 19.81 -13.10 11.48
C LEU A 50 19.97 -13.90 12.78
N PHE A 51 19.03 -13.76 13.72
CA PHE A 51 19.00 -14.52 14.97
C PHE A 51 18.20 -15.83 14.85
N GLY A 52 17.66 -16.12 13.66
CA GLY A 52 16.89 -17.34 13.37
C GLY A 52 15.42 -17.26 13.80
N GLU A 53 14.94 -16.09 14.21
CA GLU A 53 13.57 -15.84 14.65
C GLU A 53 12.70 -15.49 13.44
N ASP A 54 11.44 -15.90 13.46
CA ASP A 54 10.48 -15.48 12.45
C ASP A 54 9.97 -14.06 12.76
N GLU A 55 10.01 -13.17 11.79
CA GLU A 55 9.44 -11.82 11.84
C GLU A 55 8.47 -11.55 10.70
N ASP A 56 7.44 -10.77 10.97
CA ASP A 56 6.53 -10.29 9.93
C ASP A 56 7.11 -9.01 9.29
N VAL A 57 7.22 -9.04 7.97
CA VAL A 57 7.80 -7.98 7.15
C VAL A 57 6.74 -7.43 6.21
N LEU A 58 6.61 -6.10 6.17
CA LEU A 58 5.84 -5.42 5.14
C LEU A 58 6.78 -4.98 4.02
N TYR A 59 6.56 -5.48 2.83
CA TYR A 59 7.18 -4.99 1.61
C TYR A 59 6.24 -3.97 0.97
N VAL A 60 6.59 -2.70 1.04
CA VAL A 60 5.79 -1.59 0.49
C VAL A 60 6.55 -0.91 -0.63
N LYS A 61 5.85 -0.44 -1.67
CA LYS A 61 6.46 0.35 -2.75
C LYS A 61 7.27 1.51 -2.17
N GLY A 62 8.53 1.59 -2.59
CA GLY A 62 9.44 2.66 -2.23
C GLY A 62 9.25 3.92 -3.05
N SER A 63 9.65 5.04 -2.47
CA SER A 63 9.70 6.35 -3.14
C SER A 63 10.65 6.31 -4.34
N GLY A 64 10.25 6.96 -5.43
CA GLY A 64 11.03 7.03 -6.68
C GLY A 64 10.80 5.87 -7.66
N TRP A 65 9.94 4.89 -7.32
CA TRP A 65 9.55 3.82 -8.23
C TRP A 65 8.14 4.03 -8.79
N ASP A 66 7.96 3.80 -10.09
CA ASP A 66 6.65 3.66 -10.70
C ASP A 66 6.17 2.20 -10.60
N LEU A 67 4.85 1.98 -10.48
CA LEU A 67 4.29 0.62 -10.41
C LEU A 67 4.45 -0.17 -11.72
N GLU A 68 4.39 0.51 -12.88
CA GLU A 68 4.46 -0.14 -14.21
C GLU A 68 5.79 -0.86 -14.48
N PRO A 69 6.96 -0.27 -14.15
CA PRO A 69 8.25 -0.95 -14.27
C PRO A 69 8.74 -1.58 -12.96
N ILE A 70 7.97 -1.57 -11.87
CA ILE A 70 8.48 -1.95 -10.54
C ILE A 70 9.12 -3.34 -10.56
N GLU A 71 10.20 -3.50 -9.81
CA GLU A 71 10.94 -4.76 -9.61
C GLU A 71 10.98 -5.08 -8.11
N PRO A 72 11.41 -6.29 -7.68
CA PRO A 72 11.54 -6.62 -6.26
C PRO A 72 12.32 -5.56 -5.44
N ALA A 73 13.35 -4.94 -6.04
CA ALA A 73 14.14 -3.88 -5.41
C ALA A 73 13.36 -2.56 -5.17
N GLY A 74 12.24 -2.37 -5.84
CA GLY A 74 11.33 -1.25 -5.63
C GLY A 74 10.43 -1.40 -4.40
N PHE A 75 10.48 -2.53 -3.69
CA PHE A 75 9.77 -2.72 -2.43
C PHE A 75 10.71 -2.59 -1.23
N THR A 76 10.37 -1.68 -0.34
CA THR A 76 11.05 -1.43 0.93
C THR A 76 10.55 -2.41 1.98
N PRO A 77 11.41 -3.27 2.56
CA PRO A 77 11.05 -4.11 3.70
C PRO A 77 11.08 -3.28 4.98
N VAL A 78 9.96 -3.26 5.71
CA VAL A 78 9.84 -2.62 7.03
C VAL A 78 9.31 -3.60 8.07
N ALA A 79 9.73 -3.44 9.33
CA ALA A 79 9.29 -4.28 10.44
C ALA A 79 7.78 -4.09 10.72
N LEU A 80 6.93 -5.05 10.31
CA LEU A 80 5.47 -4.87 10.33
C LEU A 80 4.94 -4.64 11.75
N GLY A 81 5.51 -5.34 12.74
CA GLY A 81 5.12 -5.19 14.15
C GLY A 81 5.32 -3.76 14.67
N HIS A 82 6.43 -3.11 14.31
CA HIS A 82 6.68 -1.72 14.69
C HIS A 82 5.68 -0.77 14.01
N VAL A 83 5.50 -0.89 12.69
CA VAL A 83 4.60 -0.03 11.93
C VAL A 83 3.15 -0.13 12.44
N ARG A 84 2.68 -1.34 12.80
CA ARG A 84 1.35 -1.51 13.39
C ARG A 84 1.21 -0.78 14.73
N ARG A 85 2.25 -0.78 15.57
CA ARG A 85 2.24 -0.06 16.85
C ARG A 85 2.16 1.46 16.66
N LEU A 86 2.77 1.99 15.59
CA LEU A 86 2.66 3.42 15.27
C LEU A 86 1.19 3.83 15.10
N ALA A 87 0.35 3.03 14.43
CA ALA A 87 -1.07 3.34 14.23
C ALA A 87 -1.87 3.50 15.54
N GLY A 88 -1.39 2.92 16.65
CA GLY A 88 -2.01 3.04 17.97
C GLY A 88 -1.63 4.32 18.74
N LEU A 89 -0.72 5.15 18.20
CA LEU A 89 -0.37 6.43 18.80
C LEU A 89 -1.55 7.40 18.73
N ARG A 90 -1.55 8.40 19.62
CA ARG A 90 -2.53 9.48 19.57
C ARG A 90 -2.25 10.47 18.45
N SER A 91 -0.98 10.72 18.17
CA SER A 91 -0.48 11.67 17.17
C SER A 91 0.93 11.28 16.77
N LEU A 92 1.29 11.45 15.50
CA LEU A 92 2.65 11.25 15.00
C LEU A 92 2.92 12.28 13.89
N PRO A 93 3.75 13.32 14.16
CA PRO A 93 4.10 14.32 13.14
C PRO A 93 4.84 13.70 11.95
N ASP A 94 4.63 14.22 10.73
CA ASP A 94 5.23 13.67 9.51
C ASP A 94 6.75 13.48 9.57
N PRO A 95 7.57 14.43 10.07
CA PRO A 95 9.02 14.21 10.16
C PRO A 95 9.38 13.03 11.07
N GLN A 96 8.62 12.85 12.15
CA GLN A 96 8.81 11.73 13.07
C GLN A 96 8.32 10.43 12.44
N MET A 97 7.18 10.43 11.75
CA MET A 97 6.68 9.27 11.00
C MET A 97 7.71 8.79 9.98
N VAL A 98 8.24 9.71 9.16
CA VAL A 98 9.25 9.40 8.15
C VAL A 98 10.52 8.84 8.82
N ASN A 99 10.95 9.41 9.94
CA ASN A 99 12.09 8.88 10.69
C ASN A 99 11.83 7.46 11.18
N GLU A 100 10.70 7.21 11.85
CA GLU A 100 10.34 5.87 12.37
C GLU A 100 10.27 4.82 11.26
N LEU A 101 9.69 5.16 10.10
CA LEU A 101 9.62 4.25 8.97
C LEU A 101 11.01 3.94 8.38
N ASN A 102 11.91 4.94 8.30
CA ASN A 102 13.26 4.73 7.78
C ASN A 102 14.16 3.94 8.75
N THR A 103 14.08 4.22 10.05
CA THR A 103 14.90 3.52 11.07
C THR A 103 14.48 2.06 11.29
N HIS A 104 13.28 1.68 10.83
CA HIS A 104 12.75 0.31 10.92
C HIS A 104 12.66 -0.37 9.55
N MET A 105 13.41 0.13 8.56
CA MET A 105 13.71 -0.63 7.35
C MET A 105 14.64 -1.80 7.68
N LEU A 106 14.34 -2.98 7.15
CA LEU A 106 15.17 -4.16 7.33
C LEU A 106 16.35 -4.23 6.34
N ARG A 107 16.38 -3.31 5.38
CA ARG A 107 17.44 -3.22 4.36
C ARG A 107 17.83 -1.75 4.15
N ALA A 108 19.01 -1.38 4.63
CA ALA A 108 19.50 0.00 4.57
C ALA A 108 19.62 0.57 3.14
N GLY A 109 19.91 -0.28 2.14
CA GLY A 109 20.00 0.12 0.73
C GLY A 109 18.67 0.14 -0.03
N ALA A 110 17.54 -0.16 0.64
CA ALA A 110 16.23 -0.07 0.01
C ALA A 110 15.80 1.40 -0.17
N PRO A 111 14.93 1.71 -1.15
CA PRO A 111 14.32 3.03 -1.24
C PRO A 111 13.53 3.38 0.03
N SER A 112 13.34 4.67 0.31
CA SER A 112 12.50 5.09 1.43
C SER A 112 11.05 4.62 1.25
N PRO A 113 10.39 4.09 2.29
CA PRO A 113 9.03 3.57 2.19
C PRO A 113 8.03 4.70 1.93
N SER A 114 6.86 4.37 1.36
CA SER A 114 5.77 5.35 1.20
C SER A 114 5.32 5.94 2.54
N VAL A 115 4.86 7.19 2.56
CA VAL A 115 4.23 7.81 3.75
C VAL A 115 2.93 7.11 4.17
N GLU A 116 2.30 6.36 3.25
CA GLU A 116 1.07 5.60 3.50
C GLU A 116 1.33 4.19 4.07
N THR A 117 2.59 3.87 4.40
CA THR A 117 3.01 2.55 4.89
C THR A 117 2.20 2.10 6.11
N ILE A 118 1.81 3.02 7.00
CA ILE A 118 1.00 2.69 8.18
C ILE A 118 -0.39 2.17 7.77
N LEU A 119 -1.04 2.77 6.77
CA LEU A 119 -2.33 2.30 6.25
C LEU A 119 -2.20 0.87 5.68
N HIS A 120 -1.13 0.61 4.92
CA HIS A 120 -0.84 -0.73 4.41
C HIS A 120 -0.61 -1.76 5.52
N ALA A 121 -0.01 -1.35 6.65
CA ALA A 121 0.31 -2.24 7.76
C ALA A 121 -0.92 -2.68 8.59
N ILE A 122 -1.88 -1.78 8.78
CA ILE A 122 -3.06 -2.03 9.62
C ILE A 122 -4.12 -2.89 8.92
N LEU A 123 -4.19 -2.85 7.58
CA LEU A 123 -5.17 -3.65 6.84
C LEU A 123 -4.84 -5.15 6.99
N PRO A 124 -5.80 -5.99 7.45
CA PRO A 124 -5.55 -7.37 7.87
C PRO A 124 -5.47 -8.37 6.69
N HIS A 125 -4.92 -7.93 5.56
CA HIS A 125 -4.75 -8.75 4.37
C HIS A 125 -3.29 -8.79 3.92
N PRO A 126 -2.82 -9.91 3.35
CA PRO A 126 -1.42 -10.03 2.92
C PRO A 126 -1.07 -9.03 1.82
N TYR A 127 -1.92 -8.88 0.81
CA TYR A 127 -1.75 -7.93 -0.29
C TYR A 127 -2.66 -6.71 -0.07
N VAL A 128 -2.12 -5.53 -0.27
CA VAL A 128 -2.87 -4.27 -0.22
C VAL A 128 -2.51 -3.42 -1.42
N ASP A 129 -3.54 -2.97 -2.13
CA ASP A 129 -3.45 -2.08 -3.28
C ASP A 129 -4.04 -0.73 -2.92
N HIS A 130 -3.32 0.33 -3.26
CA HIS A 130 -3.77 1.72 -3.13
C HIS A 130 -3.59 2.41 -4.49
N THR A 131 -4.68 2.95 -5.01
CA THR A 131 -4.74 3.57 -6.35
C THR A 131 -5.47 4.90 -6.25
N HIS A 132 -5.21 5.80 -7.19
CA HIS A 132 -5.94 7.05 -7.35
C HIS A 132 -6.87 6.95 -8.56
N ALA A 133 -7.74 5.93 -8.57
CA ALA A 133 -8.55 5.61 -9.75
C ALA A 133 -9.46 6.78 -10.14
N ASP A 134 -9.32 7.27 -11.38
CA ASP A 134 -9.99 8.47 -11.89
C ASP A 134 -11.50 8.40 -11.73
N ALA A 135 -12.09 7.23 -12.02
CA ALA A 135 -13.53 7.01 -11.89
C ALA A 135 -14.01 7.13 -10.43
N VAL A 136 -13.23 6.63 -9.46
CA VAL A 136 -13.59 6.71 -8.04
C VAL A 136 -13.46 8.16 -7.57
N LEU A 137 -12.36 8.84 -7.92
CA LEU A 137 -12.15 10.26 -7.60
C LEU A 137 -13.24 11.15 -8.22
N SER A 138 -13.65 10.87 -9.46
CA SER A 138 -14.69 11.64 -10.15
C SER A 138 -16.04 11.51 -9.44
N VAL A 139 -16.41 10.30 -9.03
CA VAL A 139 -17.67 10.06 -8.32
C VAL A 139 -17.63 10.61 -6.90
N SER A 140 -16.53 10.41 -6.16
CA SER A 140 -16.43 10.84 -4.77
C SER A 140 -16.38 12.36 -4.62
N ASN A 141 -15.87 13.09 -5.61
CA ASN A 141 -15.83 14.56 -5.62
C ASN A 141 -17.11 15.21 -6.20
N ALA A 142 -18.06 14.43 -6.72
CA ALA A 142 -19.34 14.96 -7.18
C ALA A 142 -20.25 15.36 -5.99
N PRO A 143 -21.28 16.22 -6.20
CA PRO A 143 -22.29 16.47 -5.19
C PRO A 143 -22.93 15.15 -4.71
N GLU A 144 -23.05 15.00 -3.39
CA GLU A 144 -23.48 13.75 -2.74
C GLU A 144 -22.58 12.54 -3.06
N GLY A 145 -21.27 12.74 -3.28
CA GLY A 145 -20.32 11.71 -3.68
C GLY A 145 -20.34 10.44 -2.82
N GLU A 146 -20.37 10.57 -1.49
CA GLU A 146 -20.48 9.44 -0.56
C GLU A 146 -21.75 8.60 -0.80
N LYS A 147 -22.90 9.25 -1.00
CA LYS A 147 -24.17 8.58 -1.31
C LYS A 147 -24.07 7.83 -2.65
N ARG A 148 -23.49 8.46 -3.67
CA ARG A 148 -23.29 7.84 -5.00
C ARG A 148 -22.37 6.62 -4.92
N ILE A 149 -21.28 6.70 -4.16
CA ILE A 149 -20.40 5.55 -3.91
C ILE A 149 -21.18 4.41 -3.25
N ARG A 150 -22.01 4.69 -2.25
CA ARG A 150 -22.86 3.68 -1.61
C ARG A 150 -23.92 3.10 -2.55
N GLU A 151 -24.50 3.90 -3.44
CA GLU A 151 -25.45 3.43 -4.46
C GLU A 151 -24.77 2.46 -5.46
N ILE A 152 -23.55 2.77 -5.89
CA ILE A 152 -22.79 1.96 -6.86
C ILE A 152 -22.26 0.67 -6.23
N TYR A 153 -21.64 0.78 -5.05
CA TYR A 153 -20.89 -0.33 -4.45
C TYR A 153 -21.67 -1.07 -3.37
N GLY A 154 -22.73 -0.48 -2.81
CA GLY A 154 -23.50 -1.05 -1.70
C GLY A 154 -22.61 -1.31 -0.48
N GLY A 155 -22.86 -2.41 0.22
CA GLY A 155 -22.04 -2.84 1.37
C GLY A 155 -20.69 -3.48 1.01
N ARG A 156 -20.24 -3.41 -0.26
CA ARG A 156 -18.96 -4.00 -0.69
C ARG A 156 -17.76 -3.12 -0.34
N VAL A 157 -17.98 -1.86 0.01
CA VAL A 157 -16.93 -0.89 0.33
C VAL A 157 -17.26 -0.17 1.64
N VAL A 158 -16.21 0.19 2.37
CA VAL A 158 -16.28 1.18 3.44
C VAL A 158 -15.92 2.53 2.82
N VAL A 159 -16.66 3.58 3.17
CA VAL A 159 -16.40 4.95 2.70
C VAL A 159 -15.84 5.76 3.86
N ILE A 160 -14.62 6.23 3.68
CA ILE A 160 -13.90 7.06 4.65
C ILE A 160 -14.03 8.53 4.22
N PRO A 161 -14.33 9.47 5.14
CA PRO A 161 -14.32 10.89 4.80
C PRO A 161 -12.93 11.35 4.34
N TYR A 162 -12.85 12.50 3.70
CA TYR A 162 -11.55 13.05 3.33
C TYR A 162 -10.70 13.32 4.58
N ILE A 163 -9.56 12.64 4.66
CA ILE A 163 -8.52 12.83 5.66
C ILE A 163 -7.20 12.91 4.90
N MET A 164 -6.33 13.82 5.31
CA MET A 164 -5.00 13.94 4.70
C MET A 164 -4.26 12.60 4.79
N ALA A 165 -3.64 12.18 3.68
CA ALA A 165 -2.87 10.95 3.63
C ALA A 165 -1.69 10.99 4.63
N GLY A 166 -1.33 9.84 5.20
CA GLY A 166 -0.31 9.71 6.23
C GLY A 166 -0.87 9.13 7.53
N PHE A 167 -0.34 9.59 8.67
CA PHE A 167 -0.67 9.04 9.98
C PHE A 167 -2.15 9.18 10.32
N ASP A 168 -2.75 10.35 10.14
CA ASP A 168 -4.12 10.63 10.58
C ASP A 168 -5.14 9.73 9.89
N LEU A 169 -4.98 9.51 8.57
CA LEU A 169 -5.80 8.58 7.81
C LEU A 169 -5.65 7.15 8.34
N ALA A 170 -4.41 6.68 8.55
CA ALA A 170 -4.17 5.34 9.05
C ALA A 170 -4.73 5.16 10.47
N ALA A 171 -4.53 6.14 11.36
CA ALA A 171 -5.04 6.11 12.72
C ALA A 171 -6.58 6.13 12.76
N HIS A 172 -7.23 6.86 11.84
CA HIS A 172 -8.68 6.82 11.69
C HIS A 172 -9.15 5.42 11.26
N CYS A 173 -8.59 4.87 10.17
CA CYS A 173 -8.95 3.53 9.68
C CYS A 173 -8.67 2.41 10.69
N ALA A 174 -7.73 2.60 11.62
CA ALA A 174 -7.43 1.62 12.67
C ALA A 174 -8.48 1.57 13.80
N ARG A 175 -9.37 2.57 13.89
CA ARG A 175 -10.39 2.69 14.93
C ARG A 175 -11.81 2.30 14.47
N GLU A 176 -12.01 2.23 13.16
CA GLU A 176 -13.25 1.77 12.51
C GLU A 176 -13.25 0.25 12.34
#